data_AF-A0A6S6T4U6-F1
#
_entry.id   AF-A0A6S6T4U6-F1
#
_cell.length_a   1.000
_cell.length_b   1.000
_cell.length_c   1.000
_cell.angle_alpha   90.00
_cell.angle_beta   90.00
_cell.angle_gamma   90.00
#
_symmetry.space_group_name_H-M   'P 1'
#
loop_
_entity.id
_entity.type
_entity.pdbx_description
1 polymer ?
#
loop_
_entity_poly.entity_id
_entity_poly.type
_entity_poly.pdbx_seq_one_letter_code
_entity_poly.pdbx_strand_id
1 'polypeptide(L)'
;MTKDTLVSKFLREPLFHFLLIGAGLFFLFSQLNSDSESIDKPQITINKSTLLLLTDKFTEENGKAPTEKELKKLLEEKIEEQVLYHEALTMGLDKNDVVIQHRLAQKMKYLFEDITLDDDFEKDNEAFYTNLKNNYHIVIDEEIRNEFNISAPKQ
;
A
#
# COMPACT_ATOMS: atom_id res chain seq x y z
N MET A 1 -29.99 55.54 -3.41
CA MET A 1 -31.09 54.62 -3.05
C MET A 1 -31.21 53.58 -4.17
N THR A 2 -30.29 52.62 -4.21
CA THR A 2 -30.17 51.61 -5.29
C THR A 2 -29.35 50.39 -4.78
N LYS A 3 -29.74 49.81 -3.65
CA LYS A 3 -29.09 48.57 -3.14
C LYS A 3 -29.95 47.31 -3.36
N ASP A 4 -31.25 47.46 -3.63
CA ASP A 4 -32.19 46.32 -3.68
C ASP A 4 -32.15 45.53 -5.00
N THR A 5 -31.66 46.14 -6.09
CA THR A 5 -31.62 45.49 -7.41
C THR A 5 -30.49 44.48 -7.57
N LEU A 6 -29.37 44.65 -6.86
CA LEU A 6 -28.25 43.71 -6.93
C LEU A 6 -28.51 42.45 -6.11
N VAL A 7 -29.09 42.60 -4.92
CA VAL A 7 -29.44 41.48 -4.04
C VAL A 7 -30.52 40.61 -4.69
N SER A 8 -31.60 41.22 -5.21
CA SER A 8 -32.68 40.48 -5.87
C SER A 8 -32.25 39.79 -7.17
N LYS A 9 -31.23 40.30 -7.86
CA LYS A 9 -30.67 39.67 -9.06
C LYS A 9 -29.78 38.48 -8.71
N PHE A 10 -28.97 38.60 -7.67
CA PHE A 10 -28.11 37.52 -7.16
C PHE A 10 -28.92 36.32 -6.65
N LEU A 11 -30.06 36.60 -6.00
CA LEU A 11 -31.01 35.59 -5.54
C LEU A 11 -31.80 34.89 -6.66
N ARG A 12 -31.65 35.29 -7.93
CA ARG A 12 -32.28 34.63 -9.09
C ARG A 12 -31.28 33.86 -9.95
N GLU A 13 -29.99 33.90 -9.61
CA GLU A 13 -28.99 33.19 -10.36
C GLU A 13 -28.98 31.69 -9.98
N PRO A 14 -28.98 30.77 -10.95
CA PRO A 14 -28.98 29.33 -10.68
C PRO A 14 -27.73 28.89 -9.91
N LEU A 15 -26.61 29.61 -10.09
CA LEU A 15 -25.35 29.34 -9.40
C LEU A 15 -25.45 29.62 -7.89
N PHE A 16 -26.20 30.64 -7.48
CA PHE A 16 -26.44 30.94 -6.07
C PHE A 16 -27.27 29.84 -5.39
N HIS A 17 -28.28 29.31 -6.08
CA HIS A 17 -29.10 28.22 -5.56
C HIS A 17 -28.27 26.93 -5.41
N PHE A 18 -27.44 26.63 -6.40
CA PHE A 18 -26.51 25.51 -6.34
C PHE A 18 -25.55 25.64 -5.16
N LEU A 19 -24.97 26.83 -4.95
CA LEU A 19 -24.08 27.11 -3.82
C LEU A 19 -24.82 26.94 -2.48
N LEU A 20 -26.05 27.46 -2.37
CA LEU A 20 -26.83 27.42 -1.14
C LEU A 20 -27.28 26.00 -0.80
N ILE A 21 -27.70 25.22 -1.81
CA ILE A 21 -28.01 23.79 -1.65
C ILE A 21 -26.75 23.02 -1.27
N GLY A 22 -25.61 23.29 -1.92
CA GLY A 22 -24.33 22.66 -1.60
C GLY A 22 -23.88 22.97 -0.16
N ALA A 23 -23.99 24.23 0.27
CA ALA A 23 -23.68 24.64 1.63
C ALA A 23 -24.62 23.99 2.67
N GLY A 24 -25.92 23.90 2.36
CA GLY A 24 -26.90 23.22 3.21
C GLY A 24 -26.64 21.72 3.34
N LEU A 25 -26.33 21.04 2.23
CA LEU A 25 -25.93 19.63 2.22
C LEU A 25 -24.63 19.41 3.01
N PHE A 26 -23.63 20.27 2.81
CA PHE A 26 -22.36 20.17 3.53
C PHE A 26 -22.55 20.36 5.05
N PHE A 27 -23.39 21.31 5.46
CA PHE A 27 -23.71 21.55 6.86
C PHE A 27 -24.45 20.36 7.49
N LEU A 28 -25.49 19.84 6.83
CA LEU A 28 -26.22 18.65 7.28
C LEU A 28 -25.31 17.42 7.35
N PHE A 29 -24.45 17.23 6.35
CA PHE A 29 -23.50 16.14 6.31
C PHE A 29 -22.45 16.27 7.41
N SER A 30 -21.97 17.48 7.70
CA SER A 30 -21.05 17.74 8.81
C SER A 30 -21.70 17.44 10.16
N GLN A 31 -22.98 17.78 10.35
CA GLN A 31 -23.69 17.52 11.60
C GLN A 31 -23.95 16.03 11.82
N LEU A 32 -24.35 15.29 10.77
CA LEU A 32 -24.59 13.85 10.83
C LEU A 32 -23.31 13.03 11.02
N ASN A 33 -22.18 13.50 10.48
CA ASN A 33 -20.89 12.83 10.57
C ASN A 33 -19.99 13.44 11.66
N SER A 34 -20.55 14.14 12.66
CA SER A 34 -19.77 14.72 13.75
C SER A 34 -19.05 13.68 14.61
N ASP A 35 -19.49 12.41 14.57
CA ASP A 35 -18.83 11.29 15.26
C ASP A 35 -17.75 10.60 14.41
N SER A 36 -17.57 11.00 13.14
CA SER A 36 -16.51 10.47 12.26
C SER A 36 -15.23 11.32 12.33
N GLU A 37 -14.93 11.89 13.50
CA GLU A 37 -13.58 12.36 13.85
C GLU A 37 -12.57 11.20 14.00
N SER A 38 -12.95 9.96 13.65
CA SER A 38 -11.97 9.04 13.11
C SER A 38 -11.66 9.46 11.68
N ILE A 39 -10.69 10.36 11.52
CA ILE A 39 -9.74 10.22 10.41
C ILE A 39 -9.46 8.73 10.31
N ASP A 40 -9.78 8.07 9.18
CA ASP A 40 -9.58 6.64 8.94
C ASP A 40 -8.17 6.25 9.41
N LYS A 41 -8.05 5.82 10.67
CA LYS A 41 -6.77 5.37 11.19
C LYS A 41 -6.53 4.04 10.49
N PRO A 42 -5.35 3.84 9.88
CA PRO A 42 -5.06 2.57 9.22
C PRO A 42 -5.33 1.42 10.19
N GLN A 43 -6.25 0.54 9.81
CA GLN A 43 -6.68 -0.57 10.65
C GLN A 43 -5.66 -1.70 10.57
N ILE A 44 -4.95 -1.95 11.68
CA ILE A 44 -4.06 -3.11 11.82
C ILE A 44 -4.89 -4.28 12.34
N THR A 45 -5.02 -5.35 11.54
CA THR A 45 -5.78 -6.55 11.93
C THR A 45 -4.82 -7.66 12.35
N ILE A 46 -4.89 -8.06 13.62
CA ILE A 46 -4.20 -9.24 14.14
C ILE A 46 -5.22 -10.39 14.25
N ASN A 47 -4.94 -11.52 13.60
CA ASN A 47 -5.86 -12.65 13.54
C ASN A 47 -5.32 -13.86 14.33
N LYS A 48 -6.12 -14.93 14.39
CA LYS A 48 -5.71 -16.18 15.07
C LYS A 48 -4.51 -16.86 14.41
N SER A 49 -4.32 -16.72 13.09
CA SER A 49 -3.14 -17.32 12.44
C SER A 49 -1.85 -16.59 12.83
N THR A 50 -1.89 -15.29 13.14
CA THR A 50 -0.75 -14.59 13.76
C THR A 50 -0.36 -15.22 15.10
N LEU A 51 -1.34 -15.56 15.94
CA LEU A 51 -1.06 -16.22 17.23
C LEU A 51 -0.43 -17.59 17.06
N LEU A 52 -0.92 -18.39 16.09
CA LEU A 52 -0.32 -19.69 15.76
C LEU A 52 1.12 -19.52 15.28
N LEU A 53 1.37 -18.60 14.35
CA LEU A 53 2.71 -18.33 13.84
C LEU A 53 3.69 -17.90 14.95
N LEU A 54 3.27 -17.01 15.85
CA LEU A 54 4.09 -16.58 16.99
C LEU A 54 4.40 -17.75 17.94
N THR A 55 3.41 -18.64 18.15
CA THR A 55 3.55 -19.84 18.99
C THR A 55 4.53 -20.83 18.36
N ASP A 56 4.37 -21.10 17.06
CA ASP A 56 5.20 -22.05 16.31
C ASP A 56 6.64 -21.55 16.27
N LYS A 57 6.85 -20.27 15.90
CA LYS A 57 8.18 -19.65 15.88
C LYS A 57 8.86 -19.71 17.25
N PHE A 58 8.14 -19.35 18.32
CA PHE A 58 8.71 -19.42 19.67
C PHE A 58 9.08 -20.86 20.05
N THR A 59 8.23 -21.82 19.68
CA THR A 59 8.47 -23.24 19.97
C THR A 59 9.67 -23.78 19.20
N GLU A 60 9.84 -23.38 17.94
CA GLU A 60 11.02 -23.72 17.13
C GLU A 60 12.31 -23.16 17.74
N GLU A 61 12.31 -21.90 18.18
CA GLU A 61 13.48 -21.23 18.73
C GLU A 61 13.84 -21.69 20.16
N ASN A 62 12.84 -22.05 20.98
CA ASN A 62 13.02 -22.32 22.41
C ASN A 62 12.81 -23.79 22.80
N GLY A 63 12.36 -24.64 21.86
CA GLY A 63 12.06 -26.06 22.08
C GLY A 63 10.84 -26.34 22.95
N LYS A 64 10.01 -25.33 23.26
CA LYS A 64 8.81 -25.44 24.09
C LYS A 64 7.79 -24.36 23.73
N ALA A 65 6.52 -24.64 23.98
CA ALA A 65 5.45 -23.66 23.78
C ALA A 65 5.60 -22.45 24.74
N PRO A 66 5.23 -21.24 24.29
CA PRO A 66 5.24 -20.05 25.14
C PRO A 66 4.19 -20.15 26.24
N THR A 67 4.50 -19.61 27.41
CA THR A 67 3.52 -19.33 28.46
C THR A 67 2.60 -18.18 28.04
N GLU A 68 1.45 -18.01 28.69
CA GLU A 68 0.53 -16.89 28.39
C GLU A 68 1.20 -15.52 28.48
N LYS A 69 2.11 -15.34 29.45
CA LYS A 69 2.85 -14.09 29.62
C LYS A 69 3.84 -13.84 28.48
N GLU A 70 4.54 -14.89 28.04
CA GLU A 70 5.47 -14.81 26.91
C GLU A 70 4.71 -14.56 25.60
N LEU A 71 3.61 -15.27 25.37
CA LEU A 71 2.77 -15.08 24.20
C LEU A 71 2.18 -13.66 24.14
N LYS A 72 1.75 -13.11 25.28
CA LYS A 72 1.31 -11.71 25.37
C LYS A 72 2.43 -10.74 24.98
N LYS A 73 3.66 -10.95 25.44
CA LYS A 73 4.81 -10.11 25.09
C LYS A 73 5.11 -10.18 23.58
N LEU A 74 5.11 -11.38 23.00
CA LEU A 74 5.29 -11.56 21.55
C LEU A 74 4.20 -10.86 20.74
N LEU A 75 2.96 -10.87 21.24
CA LEU A 75 1.85 -10.16 20.61
C LEU A 75 2.03 -8.64 20.68
N GLU A 76 2.44 -8.11 21.83
CA GLU A 76 2.73 -6.67 22.00
C GLU A 76 3.86 -6.22 21.06
N GLU A 77 4.95 -6.99 20.99
CA GLU A 77 6.05 -6.74 20.05
C GLU A 77 5.58 -6.79 18.60
N LYS A 78 4.69 -7.75 18.25
CA LYS A 78 4.13 -7.83 16.90
C LYS A 78 3.26 -6.62 16.55
N ILE A 79 2.48 -6.13 17.50
CA ILE A 79 1.64 -4.93 17.29
C ILE A 79 2.54 -3.70 17.05
N GLU A 80 3.57 -3.52 17.88
CA GLU A 80 4.53 -2.42 17.72
C GLU A 80 5.23 -2.48 16.36
N GLU A 81 5.68 -3.66 15.95
CA GLU A 81 6.27 -3.89 14.62
C GLU A 81 5.32 -3.47 13.49
N GLN A 82 4.04 -3.83 13.56
CA GLN A 82 3.05 -3.46 12.54
C GLN A 82 2.82 -1.94 12.50
N VAL A 83 2.74 -1.29 13.66
CA VAL A 83 2.58 0.16 13.74
C VAL A 83 3.77 0.86 13.09
N LEU A 84 4.99 0.48 13.45
CA LEU A 84 6.21 1.05 12.87
C LEU A 84 6.33 0.79 11.37
N TYR A 85 5.96 -0.41 10.91
CA TYR A 85 5.95 -0.75 9.49
C TYR A 85 5.02 0.17 8.69
N HIS A 86 3.78 0.36 9.15
CA HIS A 86 2.82 1.24 8.47
C HIS A 86 3.26 2.71 8.47
N GLU A 87 3.85 3.17 9.57
CA GLU A 87 4.40 4.52 9.64
C GLU A 87 5.59 4.70 8.69
N ALA A 88 6.49 3.71 8.60
CA ALA A 88 7.61 3.72 7.66
C ALA A 88 7.16 3.82 6.19
N LEU A 89 6.08 3.12 5.82
CA LEU A 89 5.48 3.25 4.48
C LEU A 89 4.84 4.63 4.25
N THR A 90 4.18 5.17 5.27
CA THR A 90 3.57 6.51 5.20
C THR A 90 4.64 7.59 5.00
N MET A 91 5.78 7.45 5.68
CA MET A 91 6.96 8.29 5.50
C MET A 91 7.73 8.00 4.20
N GLY A 92 7.40 6.92 3.48
CA GLY A 92 8.06 6.51 2.25
C GLY A 92 9.50 6.05 2.46
N LEU A 93 9.84 5.49 3.62
CA LEU A 93 11.19 5.01 3.94
C LEU A 93 11.62 3.80 3.08
N ASP A 94 10.67 3.16 2.40
CA ASP A 94 10.92 2.12 1.40
C ASP A 94 11.40 2.68 0.06
N LYS A 95 11.17 3.96 -0.22
CA LYS A 95 11.45 4.58 -1.52
C LYS A 95 12.92 4.94 -1.64
N ASN A 96 13.52 4.59 -2.78
CA ASN A 96 14.93 4.86 -3.10
C ASN A 96 15.94 4.24 -2.13
N ASP A 97 15.52 3.28 -1.30
CA ASP A 97 16.43 2.48 -0.49
C ASP A 97 16.87 1.24 -1.28
N VAL A 98 18.14 1.21 -1.66
CA VAL A 98 18.74 0.14 -2.47
C VAL A 98 18.67 -1.21 -1.76
N VAL A 99 18.80 -1.24 -0.42
CA VAL A 99 18.72 -2.49 0.36
C VAL A 99 17.31 -3.04 0.33
N ILE A 100 16.30 -2.20 0.58
CA ILE A 100 14.89 -2.60 0.52
C ILE A 100 14.52 -3.04 -0.89
N GLN A 101 14.94 -2.29 -1.92
CA GLN A 101 14.72 -2.65 -3.32
C GLN A 101 15.29 -4.02 -3.65
N HIS A 102 16.55 -4.30 -3.28
CA HIS A 102 17.16 -5.61 -3.51
C HIS A 102 16.44 -6.72 -2.74
N ARG A 103 16.06 -6.49 -1.48
CA ARG A 103 15.34 -7.48 -0.67
C ARG A 103 13.98 -7.83 -1.27
N LEU A 104 13.24 -6.85 -1.79
CA LEU A 104 11.95 -7.08 -2.45
C LEU A 104 12.13 -7.86 -3.76
N ALA A 105 13.13 -7.51 -4.57
CA ALA A 105 13.45 -8.26 -5.79
C ALA A 105 13.81 -9.72 -5.49
N GLN A 106 14.62 -9.97 -4.45
CA GLN A 106 14.95 -11.31 -3.98
C GLN A 106 13.73 -12.09 -3.51
N LYS A 107 12.85 -11.47 -2.72
CA LYS A 107 11.60 -12.12 -2.27
C LYS A 107 10.70 -12.50 -3.44
N MET A 108 10.58 -11.64 -4.45
CA MET A 108 9.81 -11.96 -5.65
C MET A 108 10.43 -13.11 -6.44
N LYS A 109 11.76 -13.12 -6.58
CA LYS A 109 12.46 -14.23 -7.22
C LYS A 109 12.19 -15.55 -6.52
N TYR A 110 12.32 -15.59 -5.19
CA TYR A 110 12.04 -16.79 -4.39
C TYR A 110 10.58 -17.27 -4.52
N LEU A 111 9.61 -16.34 -4.49
CA LEU A 111 8.20 -16.71 -4.66
C LEU A 111 7.95 -17.42 -6.00
N PHE A 112 8.59 -16.97 -7.07
CA PHE A 112 8.46 -17.61 -8.38
C PHE A 112 9.19 -18.97 -8.43
N GLU A 113 10.34 -19.11 -7.78
CA GLU A 113 11.05 -20.39 -7.64
C GLU A 113 10.23 -21.42 -6.84
N ASP A 114 9.57 -21.02 -5.75
CA ASP A 114 8.75 -21.91 -4.92
C ASP A 114 7.44 -22.35 -5.58
N ILE A 115 6.85 -21.51 -6.45
CA ILE A 115 5.62 -21.85 -7.19
C ILE A 115 5.90 -22.86 -8.32
N THR A 116 7.17 -23.04 -8.70
CA THR A 116 7.58 -23.70 -9.94
C THR A 116 8.43 -24.95 -9.70
N LEU A 117 8.02 -25.75 -8.70
CA LEU A 117 8.60 -27.04 -8.33
C LEU A 117 8.44 -28.16 -9.39
N ASP A 118 8.23 -27.83 -10.68
CA ASP A 118 8.28 -28.77 -11.79
C ASP A 118 9.62 -28.65 -12.52
N ASP A 119 10.27 -29.79 -12.79
CA ASP A 119 11.62 -29.95 -13.37
C ASP A 119 11.87 -29.20 -14.70
N ASP A 120 10.83 -28.63 -15.34
CA ASP A 120 10.93 -27.87 -16.60
C ASP A 120 11.16 -26.35 -16.41
N PHE A 121 11.16 -25.82 -15.18
CA PHE A 121 11.20 -24.36 -14.95
C PHE A 121 12.50 -23.67 -15.36
N GLU A 122 13.63 -24.38 -15.33
CA GLU A 122 14.93 -23.82 -15.76
C GLU A 122 14.89 -23.41 -17.25
N LYS A 123 13.97 -24.00 -18.03
CA LYS A 123 13.78 -23.74 -19.47
C LYS A 123 12.78 -22.61 -19.77
N ASP A 124 11.84 -22.32 -18.87
CA ASP A 124 10.76 -21.33 -19.05
C ASP A 124 11.00 -19.99 -18.33
N ASN A 125 12.08 -19.88 -17.57
CA ASN A 125 12.39 -18.69 -16.76
C ASN A 125 12.61 -17.43 -17.62
N GLU A 126 13.23 -17.55 -18.80
CA GLU A 126 13.43 -16.42 -19.71
C GLU A 126 12.12 -15.87 -20.28
N ALA A 127 11.18 -16.74 -20.65
CA ALA A 127 9.86 -16.36 -21.14
C ALA A 127 9.05 -15.67 -20.04
N PHE A 128 9.13 -16.17 -18.81
CA PHE A 128 8.48 -15.58 -17.65
C PHE A 128 8.97 -14.14 -17.37
N TYR A 129 10.30 -13.93 -17.28
CA TYR A 129 10.84 -12.59 -17.08
C TYR A 129 10.59 -11.67 -18.27
N THR A 130 10.56 -12.20 -19.49
CA THR A 130 10.20 -11.42 -20.69
C THR A 130 8.76 -10.92 -20.60
N ASN A 131 7.81 -11.79 -20.24
CA ASN A 131 6.41 -11.41 -20.05
C ASN A 131 6.25 -10.36 -18.93
N LEU A 132 6.96 -10.52 -17.81
CA LEU A 132 6.95 -9.51 -16.74
C LEU A 132 7.45 -8.16 -17.23
N LYS A 133 8.56 -8.12 -17.98
CA LYS A 133 9.12 -6.87 -18.53
C LYS A 133 8.13 -6.16 -19.46
N ASN A 134 7.34 -6.92 -20.23
CA ASN A 134 6.35 -6.35 -21.14
C ASN A 134 5.19 -5.63 -20.40
N ASN A 135 4.98 -5.90 -19.10
CA ASN A 135 4.02 -5.15 -18.30
C ASN A 135 4.49 -3.74 -17.92
N TYR A 136 5.74 -3.39 -18.22
CA TYR A 136 6.35 -2.11 -17.86
C TYR A 136 6.88 -1.37 -19.09
N HIS A 137 6.66 -0.06 -19.13
CA HIS A 137 7.31 0.81 -20.09
C HIS A 137 8.74 1.14 -19.62
N ILE A 138 9.70 0.32 -20.01
CA ILE A 138 11.11 0.47 -19.61
C ILE A 138 11.79 1.50 -20.53
N VAL A 139 12.12 2.67 -19.97
CA VAL A 139 12.90 3.69 -20.65
C VAL A 139 14.37 3.52 -20.30
N ILE A 140 15.20 3.26 -21.31
CA ILE A 140 16.65 3.20 -21.19
C ILE A 140 17.20 4.37 -22.01
N ASP A 141 18.22 5.05 -21.48
CA ASP A 141 18.95 6.10 -22.19
C ASP A 141 19.53 5.54 -23.50
N GLU A 142 19.52 6.34 -24.58
CA GLU A 142 20.04 5.93 -25.89
C GLU A 142 21.55 5.66 -25.86
N GLU A 143 22.31 6.39 -25.05
CA GLU A 143 23.75 6.17 -24.89
C GLU A 143 24.02 4.77 -24.31
N ILE A 144 23.30 4.42 -23.25
CA ILE A 144 23.38 3.11 -22.59
C ILE A 144 22.88 2.01 -23.55
N ARG A 145 21.79 2.27 -24.29
CA ARG A 145 21.23 1.31 -25.24
C ARG A 145 22.24 0.93 -26.32
N ASN A 146 22.94 1.93 -26.86
CA ASN A 146 23.91 1.74 -27.92
C ASN A 146 25.22 1.11 -27.41
N GLU A 147 25.69 1.50 -26.22
CA GLU A 147 26.90 0.96 -25.61
C GLU A 147 26.77 -0.55 -25.31
N PHE A 148 25.63 -0.96 -24.75
CA PHE A 148 25.41 -2.34 -24.30
C PHE A 148 24.57 -3.19 -25.26
N ASN A 149 24.23 -2.66 -26.44
CA ASN A 149 23.43 -3.33 -27.47
C ASN A 149 22.11 -3.95 -26.92
N ILE A 150 21.45 -3.23 -26.01
CA ILE A 150 20.26 -3.72 -25.32
C ILE A 150 19.03 -3.54 -26.23
N SER A 151 18.44 -4.65 -26.67
CA SER A 151 17.20 -4.61 -27.44
C SER A 151 16.01 -4.19 -26.56
N ALA A 152 15.20 -3.25 -27.02
CA ALA A 152 13.96 -2.88 -26.34
C ALA A 152 12.98 -4.07 -26.33
N PRO A 153 12.23 -4.28 -25.23
CA PRO A 153 11.16 -5.27 -25.23
C PRO A 153 10.15 -4.93 -26.35
N LYS A 154 9.71 -5.94 -27.11
CA LYS A 154 8.68 -5.76 -28.14
C LYS A 154 7.39 -5.29 -27.47
N GLN A 155 6.93 -4.09 -27.84
CA GLN A 155 5.58 -3.61 -27.52
C GLN A 155 4.52 -4.41 -28.28
#